data_AF-A0A2P8ALU3-F1
#
_entry.id   AF-A0A2P8ALU3-F1
#
_cell.length_a   1.000
_cell.length_b   1.000
_cell.length_c   1.000
_cell.angle_alpha   90.00
_cell.angle_beta   90.00
_cell.angle_gamma   90.00
#
_symmetry.space_group_name_H-M   'P 1'
#
loop_
_entity.id
_entity.type
_entity.pdbx_description
1 polymer ?
#
loop_
_entity_poly.entity_id
_entity_poly.type
_entity_poly.pdbx_seq_one_letter_code
_entity_poly.pdbx_strand_id
1 'polypeptide(L)'
;MSTKSVLFGRPVQTDGVPNVYAGAPVVPWTPPEPGIDNLGINSIDTFAVPGVGEYTVAFDGWVRVVRSPSTSGDWADAEVYTNLIEMKMVGECEELGKITVTLNPDCLSAGQIRTPFDPYAGEGPSAKACRMAVGAIFDMPKLGLKLMNREPIILTIDDVRSIPPAGAPGKGQIYRMMPLLDVNDPDGQPVAYLTSLRFNMGGYLKPDQM
;
A
#
# COMPACT_ATOMS: atom_id res chain seq x y z
N MET A 1 -8.95 3.77 18.94
CA MET A 1 -7.70 4.56 18.78
C MET A 1 -6.55 3.58 18.62
N SER A 2 -5.52 3.90 17.81
CA SER A 2 -4.40 2.98 17.55
C SER A 2 -3.49 2.83 18.77
N THR A 3 -2.98 1.61 19.01
CA THR A 3 -1.97 1.30 20.04
C THR A 3 -0.55 1.19 19.48
N LYS A 4 -0.40 1.33 18.16
CA LYS A 4 0.88 1.22 17.45
C LYS A 4 1.80 2.40 17.81
N SER A 5 3.10 2.15 17.94
CA SER A 5 4.09 3.14 18.36
C SER A 5 4.37 4.19 17.30
N VAL A 6 4.27 3.82 16.01
CA VAL A 6 4.47 4.73 14.88
C VAL A 6 3.15 4.91 14.13
N LEU A 7 2.73 6.16 13.95
CA LEU A 7 1.48 6.50 13.26
C LEU A 7 1.76 7.31 11.99
N PHE A 8 1.55 6.71 10.81
CA PHE A 8 1.72 7.42 9.53
C PHE A 8 0.45 8.13 9.03
N GLY A 9 -0.63 8.11 9.83
CA GLY A 9 -1.86 8.83 9.50
C GLY A 9 -3.01 8.53 10.46
N ARG A 10 -4.23 8.77 9.99
CA ARG A 10 -5.45 8.68 10.79
C ARG A 10 -5.85 7.22 11.04
N PRO A 11 -6.09 6.79 12.29
CA PRO A 11 -6.69 5.47 12.57
C PRO A 11 -8.13 5.39 12.06
N VAL A 12 -8.50 4.22 11.52
CA VAL A 12 -9.83 3.87 11.02
C VAL A 12 -10.34 2.65 11.80
N GLN A 13 -11.63 2.64 12.15
CA GLN A 13 -12.25 1.55 12.89
C GLN A 13 -12.37 0.29 12.02
N THR A 14 -12.05 -0.87 12.60
CA THR A 14 -12.22 -2.20 11.97
C THR A 14 -13.35 -3.00 12.61
N ASP A 15 -13.65 -2.79 13.89
CA ASP A 15 -14.63 -3.57 14.63
C ASP A 15 -16.04 -3.35 14.06
N GLY A 16 -16.68 -4.46 13.68
CA GLY A 16 -18.00 -4.46 13.05
C GLY A 16 -18.02 -4.05 11.56
N VAL A 17 -16.86 -3.75 10.97
CA VAL A 17 -16.76 -3.41 9.54
C VAL A 17 -16.70 -4.69 8.70
N PRO A 18 -17.62 -4.90 7.74
CA PRO A 18 -17.68 -6.14 6.98
C PRO A 18 -16.52 -6.25 5.99
N ASN A 19 -16.07 -7.49 5.74
CA ASN A 19 -15.16 -7.77 4.64
C ASN A 19 -15.91 -7.75 3.29
N VAL A 20 -15.25 -7.22 2.27
CA VAL A 20 -15.73 -7.17 0.89
C VAL A 20 -14.83 -8.06 0.03
N TYR A 21 -15.45 -8.93 -0.76
CA TYR A 21 -14.79 -9.98 -1.54
C TYR A 21 -15.30 -10.01 -2.99
N ALA A 22 -14.72 -10.90 -3.80
CA ALA A 22 -15.10 -11.15 -5.17
C ALA A 22 -16.62 -11.40 -5.30
N GLY A 23 -17.23 -10.77 -6.29
CA GLY A 23 -18.69 -10.75 -6.49
C GLY A 23 -19.33 -9.42 -6.08
N ALA A 24 -18.70 -8.65 -5.19
CA ALA A 24 -19.11 -7.28 -4.93
C ALA A 24 -18.82 -6.38 -6.15
N PRO A 25 -19.80 -5.57 -6.62
CA PRO A 25 -19.58 -4.67 -7.74
C PRO A 25 -18.71 -3.48 -7.33
N VAL A 26 -17.87 -3.00 -8.26
CA VAL A 26 -17.17 -1.71 -8.14
C VAL A 26 -17.86 -0.74 -9.08
N VAL A 27 -18.73 0.10 -8.53
CA VAL A 27 -19.49 1.09 -9.31
C VAL A 27 -18.73 2.42 -9.31
N PRO A 28 -18.34 2.94 -10.49
CA PRO A 28 -17.68 4.25 -10.56
C PRO A 28 -18.55 5.37 -9.99
N TRP A 29 -17.90 6.43 -9.51
CA TRP A 29 -18.53 7.67 -9.03
C TRP A 29 -19.52 7.47 -7.88
N THR A 30 -19.40 6.38 -7.14
CA THR A 30 -20.29 6.06 -6.01
C THR A 30 -19.45 5.89 -4.74
N PRO A 31 -19.65 6.74 -3.71
CA PRO A 31 -19.05 6.51 -2.40
C PRO A 31 -19.60 5.21 -1.78
N PRO A 32 -18.75 4.23 -1.45
CA PRO A 32 -19.20 2.99 -0.83
C PRO A 32 -19.44 3.16 0.67
N GLU A 33 -20.29 2.28 1.23
CA GLU A 33 -20.38 2.05 2.68
C GLU A 33 -19.04 1.56 3.26
N PRO A 34 -18.80 1.71 4.57
CA PRO A 34 -17.59 1.20 5.23
C PRO A 34 -17.37 -0.30 4.93
N GLY A 35 -16.12 -0.67 4.65
CA GLY A 35 -15.78 -2.04 4.32
C GLY A 35 -14.29 -2.30 4.44
N ILE A 36 -13.93 -3.57 4.61
CA ILE A 36 -12.56 -4.07 4.49
C ILE A 36 -12.43 -4.69 3.10
N ASP A 37 -11.75 -3.99 2.21
CA ASP A 37 -11.52 -4.45 0.84
C ASP A 37 -10.39 -5.49 0.84
N ASN A 38 -10.67 -6.68 0.28
CA ASN A 38 -9.70 -7.75 0.11
C ASN A 38 -9.29 -7.81 -1.37
N LEU A 39 -8.16 -7.22 -1.71
CA LEU A 39 -7.76 -6.91 -3.09
C LEU A 39 -6.46 -7.61 -3.48
N GLY A 40 -6.37 -8.02 -4.74
CA GLY A 40 -5.09 -8.41 -5.33
C GLY A 40 -4.21 -7.20 -5.61
N ILE A 41 -2.89 -7.40 -5.67
CA ILE A 41 -1.91 -6.38 -6.03
C ILE A 41 -0.67 -7.05 -6.64
N ASN A 42 -0.08 -6.41 -7.66
CA ASN A 42 1.28 -6.74 -8.11
C ASN A 42 2.15 -5.48 -8.13
N SER A 43 3.45 -5.65 -7.99
CA SER A 43 4.42 -4.56 -8.04
C SER A 43 5.72 -4.96 -8.70
N ILE A 44 6.50 -3.95 -9.09
CA ILE A 44 7.88 -4.08 -9.53
C ILE A 44 8.69 -3.09 -8.71
N ASP A 45 9.64 -3.63 -7.97
CA ASP A 45 10.41 -2.94 -6.95
C ASP A 45 11.90 -3.08 -7.28
N THR A 46 12.66 -1.99 -7.10
CA THR A 46 14.12 -2.00 -7.31
C THR A 46 14.84 -1.78 -5.99
N PHE A 47 15.76 -2.68 -5.64
CA PHE A 47 16.58 -2.64 -4.43
C PHE A 47 18.04 -2.41 -4.79
N ALA A 48 18.66 -1.40 -4.19
CA ALA A 48 20.10 -1.19 -4.23
C ALA A 48 20.74 -1.69 -2.92
N VAL A 49 21.67 -2.64 -3.03
CA VAL A 49 22.44 -3.18 -1.90
C VAL A 49 23.88 -2.65 -2.02
N PRO A 50 24.32 -1.75 -1.11
CA PRO A 50 25.63 -1.13 -1.19
C PRO A 50 26.77 -2.14 -1.32
N GLY A 51 27.64 -1.94 -2.32
CA GLY A 51 28.79 -2.82 -2.58
C GLY A 51 28.46 -4.16 -3.23
N VAL A 52 27.19 -4.45 -3.53
CA VAL A 52 26.73 -5.73 -4.09
C VAL A 52 26.09 -5.54 -5.46
N GLY A 53 25.04 -4.72 -5.58
CA GLY A 53 24.35 -4.50 -6.85
C GLY A 53 22.98 -3.85 -6.70
N GLU A 54 22.29 -3.71 -7.84
CA GLU A 54 20.90 -3.22 -7.90
C GLU A 54 20.03 -4.28 -8.60
N TYR A 55 18.89 -4.62 -7.97
CA TYR A 55 18.06 -5.76 -8.33
C TYR A 55 16.61 -5.33 -8.48
N THR A 56 15.99 -5.70 -9.60
CA THR A 56 14.56 -5.43 -9.84
C THR A 56 13.78 -6.72 -9.70
N VAL A 57 12.77 -6.71 -8.84
CA VAL A 57 11.99 -7.89 -8.46
C VAL A 57 10.51 -7.61 -8.69
N ALA A 58 9.82 -8.53 -9.35
CA ALA A 58 8.37 -8.50 -9.48
C ALA A 58 7.73 -9.22 -8.29
N PHE A 59 6.67 -8.63 -7.74
CA PHE A 59 5.89 -9.17 -6.64
C PHE A 59 4.44 -9.35 -7.04
N ASP A 60 3.81 -10.37 -6.47
CA ASP A 60 2.37 -10.60 -6.55
C ASP A 60 1.82 -10.94 -5.16
N GLY A 61 0.57 -10.59 -4.89
CA GLY A 61 -0.08 -10.93 -3.63
C GLY A 61 -1.36 -10.13 -3.39
N TRP A 62 -1.59 -9.79 -2.13
CA TRP A 62 -2.85 -9.19 -1.70
C TRP A 62 -2.68 -8.17 -0.57
N VAL A 63 -3.69 -7.32 -0.45
CA VAL A 63 -3.85 -6.32 0.61
C VAL A 63 -5.25 -6.36 1.20
N ARG A 64 -5.35 -6.02 2.49
CA ARG A 64 -6.60 -5.76 3.20
C ARG A 64 -6.63 -4.32 3.64
N VAL A 65 -7.57 -3.56 3.08
CA VAL A 65 -7.68 -2.11 3.32
C VAL A 65 -9.03 -1.82 3.93
N VAL A 66 -9.05 -1.33 5.17
CA VAL A 66 -10.28 -0.84 5.78
C VAL A 66 -10.55 0.60 5.34
N ARG A 67 -11.80 0.90 5.04
CA ARG A 67 -12.30 2.23 4.70
C ARG A 67 -13.19 2.76 5.81
N SER A 68 -13.04 4.04 6.13
CA SER A 68 -14.01 4.77 6.95
C SER A 68 -15.36 4.90 6.22
N PRO A 69 -16.44 5.27 6.93
CA PRO A 69 -17.57 5.91 6.27
C PRO A 69 -17.09 7.07 5.41
N SER A 70 -17.73 7.26 4.25
CA SER A 70 -17.55 8.46 3.45
C SER A 70 -18.05 9.68 4.22
N THR A 71 -17.39 10.83 4.05
CA THR A 71 -17.85 12.11 4.62
C THR A 71 -19.14 12.62 3.96
N SER A 72 -19.45 12.16 2.75
CA SER A 72 -20.65 12.52 1.98
C SER A 72 -21.12 11.35 1.12
N GLY A 73 -22.43 11.28 0.85
CA GLY A 73 -23.00 10.39 -0.16
C GLY A 73 -22.81 10.90 -1.60
N ASP A 74 -22.51 12.18 -1.77
CA ASP A 74 -22.14 12.75 -3.07
C ASP A 74 -20.65 12.53 -3.33
N TRP A 75 -20.31 12.04 -4.53
CA TRP A 75 -18.94 11.78 -4.94
C TRP A 75 -18.05 13.02 -4.85
N ALA A 76 -18.56 14.20 -5.23
CA ALA A 76 -17.75 15.43 -5.25
C ALA A 76 -17.17 15.75 -3.86
N ASP A 77 -18.00 15.64 -2.83
CA ASP A 77 -17.69 15.98 -1.43
C ASP A 77 -17.20 14.79 -0.60
N ALA A 78 -17.21 13.58 -1.18
CA ALA A 78 -16.79 12.37 -0.51
C ALA A 78 -15.26 12.34 -0.28
N GLU A 79 -14.88 12.16 0.98
CA GLU A 79 -13.55 11.76 1.40
C GLU A 79 -13.64 10.44 2.17
N VAL A 80 -12.68 9.55 1.92
CA VAL A 80 -12.59 8.25 2.60
C VAL A 80 -11.19 8.12 3.20
N TYR A 81 -11.12 7.84 4.50
CA TYR A 81 -9.86 7.53 5.18
C TYR A 81 -9.63 6.03 5.17
N THR A 82 -8.38 5.61 5.05
CA THR A 82 -8.02 4.20 4.89
C THR A 82 -6.90 3.78 5.82
N ASN A 83 -6.94 2.54 6.30
CA ASN A 83 -5.78 1.87 6.87
C ASN A 83 -5.50 0.58 6.10
N LEU A 84 -4.24 0.36 5.77
CA LEU A 84 -3.76 -0.93 5.29
C LEU A 84 -3.51 -1.79 6.54
N ILE A 85 -4.37 -2.79 6.74
CA ILE A 85 -4.41 -3.57 7.99
C ILE A 85 -3.72 -4.93 7.88
N GLU A 86 -3.57 -5.43 6.67
CA GLU A 86 -2.84 -6.67 6.40
C GLU A 86 -2.38 -6.69 4.94
N MET A 87 -1.23 -7.31 4.68
CA MET A 87 -0.75 -7.56 3.32
C MET A 87 0.20 -8.74 3.30
N LYS A 88 0.29 -9.36 2.14
CA LYS A 88 1.34 -10.33 1.83
C LYS A 88 1.63 -10.27 0.34
N MET A 89 2.86 -9.90 -0.01
CA MET A 89 3.35 -9.94 -1.39
C MET A 89 4.62 -10.76 -1.45
N VAL A 90 4.79 -11.53 -2.52
CA VAL A 90 5.92 -12.44 -2.70
C VAL A 90 6.54 -12.20 -4.06
N GLY A 91 7.86 -12.06 -4.07
CA GLY A 91 8.69 -11.97 -5.27
C GLY A 91 9.95 -12.79 -5.07
N GLU A 92 10.67 -13.05 -6.15
CA GLU A 92 11.96 -13.74 -6.09
C GLU A 92 12.91 -13.22 -7.16
N CYS A 93 14.19 -13.15 -6.82
CA CYS A 93 15.28 -13.05 -7.79
C CYS A 93 16.42 -13.98 -7.40
N GLU A 94 17.32 -14.24 -8.34
CA GLU A 94 18.43 -15.16 -8.11
C GLU A 94 19.33 -14.68 -6.98
N GLU A 95 19.62 -13.39 -6.92
CA GLU A 95 20.64 -12.82 -6.02
C GLU A 95 20.12 -12.66 -4.59
N LEU A 96 18.91 -12.10 -4.44
CA LEU A 96 18.29 -11.85 -3.12
C LEU A 96 17.44 -13.02 -2.63
N GLY A 97 17.13 -13.98 -3.52
CA GLY A 97 16.23 -15.10 -3.22
C GLY A 97 14.77 -14.68 -3.15
N LYS A 98 13.97 -15.48 -2.45
CA LYS A 98 12.57 -15.16 -2.17
C LYS A 98 12.48 -13.99 -1.20
N ILE A 99 11.68 -12.99 -1.54
CA ILE A 99 11.37 -11.84 -0.70
C ILE A 99 9.87 -11.89 -0.37
N THR A 100 9.52 -11.79 0.91
CA THR A 100 8.12 -11.68 1.35
C THR A 100 7.90 -10.33 2.03
N VAL A 101 6.96 -9.55 1.50
CA VAL A 101 6.60 -8.23 2.04
C VAL A 101 5.33 -8.33 2.86
N THR A 102 5.39 -7.86 4.11
CA THR A 102 4.25 -7.78 5.04
C THR A 102 4.23 -6.41 5.74
N LEU A 103 3.20 -6.14 6.54
CA LEU A 103 3.17 -4.93 7.35
C LEU A 103 4.09 -5.00 8.56
N ASN A 104 4.69 -3.87 8.90
CA ASN A 104 5.32 -3.70 10.19
C ASN A 104 4.23 -3.56 11.28
N PRO A 105 4.16 -4.46 12.27
CA PRO A 105 3.16 -4.41 13.33
C PRO A 105 3.26 -3.17 14.22
N ASP A 106 4.41 -2.50 14.28
CA ASP A 106 4.62 -1.27 15.06
C ASP A 106 4.14 -0.01 14.34
N CYS A 107 3.89 -0.10 13.03
CA CYS A 107 3.48 1.03 12.19
C CYS A 107 2.00 0.95 11.83
N LEU A 108 1.28 2.07 11.99
CA LEU A 108 -0.04 2.25 11.42
C LEU A 108 0.12 2.78 10.00
N SER A 109 -0.05 1.89 9.02
CA SER A 109 -0.10 2.26 7.60
C SER A 109 -1.46 2.87 7.27
N ALA A 110 -1.47 4.13 6.86
CA ALA A 110 -2.68 4.93 6.73
C ALA A 110 -2.69 5.82 5.50
N GLY A 111 -3.89 6.12 5.01
CA GLY A 111 -4.12 6.79 3.75
C GLY A 111 -5.46 7.51 3.69
N GLN A 112 -5.73 8.09 2.53
CA GLN A 112 -7.01 8.73 2.22
C GLN A 112 -7.25 8.80 0.72
N ILE A 113 -8.53 8.94 0.37
CA ILE A 113 -9.03 9.21 -0.98
C ILE A 113 -9.83 10.51 -0.90
N ARG A 114 -9.42 11.52 -1.65
CA ARG A 114 -10.08 12.83 -1.73
C ARG A 114 -9.81 13.49 -3.08
N THR A 115 -10.59 14.51 -3.42
CA THR A 115 -10.31 15.33 -4.60
C THR A 115 -8.96 16.05 -4.43
N PRO A 116 -8.04 15.96 -5.41
CA PRO A 116 -6.75 16.65 -5.34
C PRO A 116 -6.95 18.17 -5.36
N PHE A 117 -5.98 18.92 -4.81
CA PHE A 117 -5.99 20.37 -4.89
C PHE A 117 -5.51 20.89 -6.25
N ASP A 118 -4.75 20.07 -6.97
CA ASP A 118 -4.00 20.35 -8.18
C ASP A 118 -4.27 19.27 -9.25
N PRO A 119 -5.51 19.14 -9.75
CA PRO A 119 -5.86 18.09 -10.71
C PRO A 119 -5.05 18.22 -12.01
N TYR A 120 -4.48 17.12 -12.47
CA TYR A 120 -3.84 17.04 -13.78
C TYR A 120 -4.89 17.13 -14.90
N ALA A 121 -4.46 17.57 -16.09
CA ALA A 121 -5.36 17.73 -17.23
C ALA A 121 -6.13 16.45 -17.61
N GLY A 122 -5.54 15.26 -17.40
CA GLY A 122 -6.17 13.97 -17.70
C GLY A 122 -7.18 13.46 -16.66
N GLU A 123 -7.18 14.02 -15.45
CA GLU A 123 -8.05 13.58 -14.34
C GLU A 123 -9.46 14.17 -14.45
N GLY A 124 -9.56 15.39 -14.99
CA GLY A 124 -10.80 16.16 -14.98
C GLY A 124 -11.22 16.62 -13.57
N PRO A 125 -12.37 17.28 -13.44
CA PRO A 125 -12.75 17.94 -12.19
C PRO A 125 -13.30 16.98 -11.12
N SER A 126 -13.64 15.74 -11.50
CA SER A 126 -14.35 14.81 -10.64
C SER A 126 -13.46 13.70 -10.07
N ALA A 127 -12.31 13.42 -10.68
CA ALA A 127 -11.43 12.36 -10.19
C ALA A 127 -10.85 12.69 -8.82
N LYS A 128 -10.53 11.65 -8.07
CA LYS A 128 -9.87 11.74 -6.77
C LYS A 128 -8.41 11.28 -6.88
N ALA A 129 -7.63 11.60 -5.86
CA ALA A 129 -6.32 11.02 -5.64
C ALA A 129 -6.37 10.12 -4.41
N CYS A 130 -5.77 8.95 -4.51
CA CYS A 130 -5.57 8.01 -3.40
C CYS A 130 -4.10 8.02 -2.99
N ARG A 131 -3.85 8.09 -1.69
CA ARG A 131 -2.52 7.94 -1.11
C ARG A 131 -2.52 6.99 0.08
N MET A 132 -1.41 6.29 0.27
CA MET A 132 -1.15 5.43 1.43
C MET A 132 0.30 5.62 1.88
N ALA A 133 0.52 5.79 3.18
CA ALA A 133 1.83 5.83 3.81
C ALA A 133 2.07 4.49 4.54
N VAL A 134 3.07 3.72 4.14
CA VAL A 134 3.22 2.31 4.55
C VAL A 134 4.52 2.08 5.33
N GLY A 135 4.40 1.42 6.48
CA GLY A 135 5.49 0.73 7.16
C GLY A 135 5.44 -0.76 6.83
N ALA A 136 6.50 -1.27 6.20
CA ALA A 136 6.59 -2.64 5.72
C ALA A 136 7.75 -3.39 6.35
N ILE A 137 7.70 -4.72 6.27
CA ILE A 137 8.78 -5.65 6.55
C ILE A 137 9.09 -6.40 5.25
N PHE A 138 10.37 -6.49 4.91
CA PHE A 138 10.90 -7.23 3.77
C PHE A 138 11.68 -8.43 4.31
N ASP A 139 11.08 -9.60 4.28
CA ASP A 139 11.72 -10.86 4.70
C ASP A 139 12.57 -11.43 3.57
N MET A 140 13.87 -11.58 3.79
CA MET A 140 14.85 -12.06 2.80
C MET A 140 15.62 -13.27 3.36
N PRO A 141 15.00 -14.47 3.41
CA PRO A 141 15.58 -15.63 4.09
C PRO A 141 16.92 -16.09 3.52
N LYS A 142 17.15 -15.93 2.21
CA LYS A 142 18.43 -16.27 1.56
C LYS A 142 19.59 -15.47 2.15
N LEU A 143 19.33 -14.24 2.59
CA LEU A 143 20.32 -13.35 3.20
C LEU A 143 20.31 -13.43 4.73
N GLY A 144 19.37 -14.18 5.32
CA GLY A 144 19.18 -14.24 6.78
C GLY A 144 18.72 -12.91 7.39
N LEU A 145 18.05 -12.05 6.61
CA LEU A 145 17.69 -10.69 7.00
C LEU A 145 16.18 -10.46 6.94
N LYS A 146 15.69 -9.60 7.85
CA LYS A 146 14.39 -8.95 7.75
C LYS A 146 14.63 -7.45 7.79
N LEU A 147 14.20 -6.74 6.76
CA LEU A 147 14.40 -5.31 6.66
C LEU A 147 13.11 -4.54 6.92
N MET A 148 13.22 -3.31 7.40
CA MET A 148 12.11 -2.40 7.69
C MET A 148 12.42 -0.98 7.22
N ASN A 149 11.39 -0.17 7.01
CA ASN A 149 11.52 1.25 6.70
C ASN A 149 11.02 2.12 7.87
N ARG A 150 11.81 3.13 8.25
CA ARG A 150 11.39 4.18 9.20
C ARG A 150 10.61 5.30 8.51
N GLU A 151 11.11 5.74 7.35
CA GLU A 151 10.38 6.65 6.47
C GLU A 151 9.25 5.88 5.79
N PRO A 152 8.00 6.37 5.77
CA PRO A 152 6.91 5.64 5.15
C PRO A 152 7.09 5.57 3.63
N ILE A 153 6.86 4.39 3.06
CA ILE A 153 6.74 4.25 1.61
C ILE A 153 5.43 4.91 1.20
N ILE A 154 5.50 6.00 0.45
CA ILE A 154 4.32 6.74 -0.03
C ILE A 154 3.86 6.14 -1.35
N LEU A 155 2.71 5.48 -1.33
CA LEU A 155 2.07 4.89 -2.50
C LEU A 155 0.92 5.80 -2.96
N THR A 156 0.84 6.08 -4.26
CA THR A 156 -0.23 6.91 -4.84
C THR A 156 -0.91 6.23 -6.02
N ILE A 157 -2.20 6.51 -6.16
CA ILE A 157 -3.01 6.23 -7.36
C ILE A 157 -3.72 7.53 -7.69
N ASP A 158 -3.48 8.04 -8.89
CA ASP A 158 -4.10 9.25 -9.43
C ASP A 158 -5.29 8.86 -10.32
N ASP A 159 -6.08 9.84 -10.79
CA ASP A 159 -7.29 9.60 -11.62
C ASP A 159 -8.25 8.55 -11.04
N VAL A 160 -8.51 8.61 -9.72
CA VAL A 160 -9.41 7.67 -9.04
C VAL A 160 -10.86 8.00 -9.37
N ARG A 161 -11.55 7.04 -10.02
CA ARG A 161 -12.96 7.16 -10.44
C ARG A 161 -13.91 6.18 -9.75
N SER A 162 -13.37 5.31 -8.89
CA SER A 162 -14.14 4.35 -8.09
C SER A 162 -13.43 4.12 -6.76
N ILE A 163 -14.18 3.72 -5.74
CA ILE A 163 -13.63 3.28 -4.45
C ILE A 163 -14.14 1.85 -4.19
N PRO A 164 -13.25 0.84 -4.11
CA PRO A 164 -11.80 0.92 -4.30
C PRO A 164 -11.40 1.24 -5.76
N PRO A 165 -10.16 1.73 -5.99
CA PRO A 165 -9.59 1.94 -7.32
C PRO A 165 -9.09 0.62 -7.93
N ALA A 166 -9.98 -0.37 -8.06
CA ALA A 166 -9.64 -1.67 -8.62
C ALA A 166 -9.14 -1.57 -10.07
N GLY A 167 -8.05 -2.26 -10.40
CA GLY A 167 -7.42 -2.21 -11.73
C GLY A 167 -6.52 -0.98 -11.98
N ALA A 168 -6.46 -0.03 -11.05
CA ALA A 168 -5.71 1.21 -11.26
C ALA A 168 -4.18 1.01 -11.11
N PRO A 169 -3.38 1.66 -11.96
CA PRO A 169 -1.94 1.73 -11.78
C PRO A 169 -1.59 2.68 -10.64
N GLY A 170 -0.50 2.39 -9.93
CA GLY A 170 0.01 3.23 -8.86
C GLY A 170 1.53 3.29 -8.81
N LYS A 171 2.04 4.22 -8.01
CA LYS A 171 3.47 4.54 -7.92
C LYS A 171 3.92 4.70 -6.48
N GLY A 172 5.13 4.22 -6.17
CA GLY A 172 5.88 4.61 -4.98
C GLY A 172 6.61 5.94 -5.21
N GLN A 173 6.28 6.96 -4.43
CA GLN A 173 6.89 8.29 -4.48
C GLN A 173 8.19 8.30 -3.69
N ILE A 174 9.22 7.68 -4.26
CA ILE A 174 10.55 7.56 -3.66
C ILE A 174 11.50 8.52 -4.35
N TYR A 175 12.08 9.46 -3.60
CA TYR A 175 13.05 10.40 -4.16
C TYR A 175 14.47 9.82 -4.05
N ARG A 176 14.91 9.18 -5.14
CA ARG A 176 16.22 8.51 -5.31
C ARG A 176 16.41 7.24 -4.49
N MET A 177 16.23 7.29 -3.18
CA MET A 177 16.48 6.15 -2.29
C MET A 177 15.61 6.20 -1.03
N MET A 178 15.08 5.05 -0.63
CA MET A 178 14.34 4.82 0.62
C MET A 178 15.14 3.83 1.48
N PRO A 179 15.67 4.24 2.64
CA PRO A 179 16.48 3.35 3.49
C PRO A 179 15.71 2.12 4.00
N LEU A 180 16.33 0.95 3.91
CA LEU A 180 15.86 -0.30 4.51
C LEU A 180 16.86 -0.76 5.58
N LEU A 181 16.40 -0.85 6.82
CA LEU A 181 17.19 -1.13 8.04
C LEU A 181 16.94 -2.57 8.49
N ASP A 182 17.95 -3.22 9.07
CA ASP A 182 17.73 -4.52 9.73
C ASP A 182 16.81 -4.34 10.93
N VAL A 183 15.79 -5.19 11.08
CA VAL A 183 14.92 -5.18 12.26
C VAL A 183 15.66 -5.45 13.56
N ASN A 184 16.80 -6.15 13.50
CA ASN A 184 17.64 -6.45 14.67
C ASN A 184 18.66 -5.34 14.98
N ASP A 185 18.92 -4.43 14.03
CA ASP A 185 19.78 -3.27 14.19
C ASP A 185 19.13 -2.02 13.55
N PRO A 186 17.97 -1.58 14.06
CA PRO A 186 17.20 -0.52 13.42
C PRO A 186 17.85 0.86 13.55
N ASP A 187 18.84 1.02 14.43
CA ASP A 187 19.64 2.26 14.59
C ASP A 187 20.96 2.22 13.81
N GLY A 188 21.26 1.09 13.17
CA GLY A 188 22.42 0.91 12.32
C GLY A 188 22.32 1.61 10.97
N GLN A 189 23.32 1.38 10.13
CA GLN A 189 23.30 1.85 8.74
C GLN A 189 22.29 1.06 7.89
N PRO A 190 21.68 1.67 6.86
CA PRO A 190 20.82 0.96 5.93
C PRO A 190 21.54 -0.21 5.27
N VAL A 191 20.91 -1.38 5.29
CA VAL A 191 21.42 -2.60 4.66
C VAL A 191 21.15 -2.57 3.15
N ALA A 192 20.03 -1.98 2.76
CA ALA A 192 19.63 -1.78 1.38
C ALA A 192 18.84 -0.48 1.23
N TYR A 193 18.54 -0.13 -0.02
CA TYR A 193 17.66 0.98 -0.35
C TYR A 193 16.61 0.51 -1.37
N LEU A 194 15.35 0.83 -1.14
CA LEU A 194 14.33 0.76 -2.18
C LEU A 194 14.48 2.01 -3.06
N THR A 195 14.83 1.85 -4.33
CA THR A 195 15.13 2.97 -5.25
C THR A 195 13.97 3.28 -6.20
N SER A 196 13.12 2.29 -6.50
CA SER A 196 11.92 2.48 -7.29
C SER A 196 10.83 1.48 -6.92
N LEU A 197 9.57 1.89 -7.06
CA LEU A 197 8.40 1.02 -6.87
C LEU A 197 7.26 1.51 -7.76
N ARG A 198 6.65 0.59 -8.50
CA ARG A 198 5.35 0.80 -9.19
C ARG A 198 4.48 -0.41 -8.99
N PHE A 199 3.17 -0.22 -8.97
CA PHE A 199 2.23 -1.31 -8.68
C PHE A 199 0.96 -1.19 -9.53
N ASN A 200 0.19 -2.26 -9.59
CA ASN A 200 -1.18 -2.24 -10.09
C ASN A 200 -2.08 -2.89 -9.06
N MET A 201 -3.21 -2.22 -8.79
CA MET A 201 -4.28 -2.84 -8.03
C MET A 201 -4.98 -3.89 -8.89
N GLY A 202 -5.22 -5.06 -8.32
CA GLY A 202 -6.13 -6.05 -8.87
C GLY A 202 -7.59 -5.73 -8.57
N GLY A 203 -8.44 -6.74 -8.69
CA GLY A 203 -9.83 -6.70 -8.22
C GLY A 203 -10.01 -7.32 -6.84
N TYR A 204 -11.26 -7.43 -6.40
CA TYR A 204 -11.60 -8.19 -5.20
C TYR A 204 -11.26 -9.67 -5.35
N LEU A 205 -10.73 -10.25 -4.28
CA LEU A 205 -10.39 -11.66 -4.16
C LEU A 205 -11.50 -12.44 -3.44
N LYS A 206 -11.57 -13.74 -3.66
CA LYS A 206 -12.35 -14.67 -2.82
C LYS A 206 -11.60 -14.91 -1.49
N PRO A 207 -12.30 -15.30 -0.42
CA PRO A 207 -11.67 -15.57 0.88
C PRO A 207 -10.55 -16.62 0.86
N ASP A 208 -10.60 -17.58 -0.06
CA ASP A 208 -9.64 -18.69 -0.21
C ASP A 208 -8.42 -18.34 -1.08
N GLN A 209 -8.33 -17.11 -1.59
CA GLN A 209 -7.25 -16.67 -2.48
C GLN A 209 -6.15 -15.85 -1.75
N MET A 210 -6.12 -15.86 -0.42
CA MET A 210 -5.26 -15.02 0.41
C MET A 210 -4.38 -15.84 1.34
#